data_AF-V9XFF0-F1
#
_entry.id   AF-V9XFF0-F1
#
_cell.length_a   1.000
_cell.length_b   1.000
_cell.length_c   1.000
_cell.angle_alpha   90.00
_cell.angle_beta   90.00
_cell.angle_gamma   90.00
#
_symmetry.space_group_name_H-M   'P 1'
#
loop_
_entity.id
_entity.type
_entity.pdbx_description
1 polymer ?
#
loop_
_entity_poly.entity_id
_entity_poly.type
_entity_poly.pdbx_seq_one_letter_code
_entity_poly.pdbx_strand_id
1 'polypeptide(L)'
;MSAETRINERIRVPEVRLVGPGGEQVGIVRVEDALRLAIEADLDLVEVAPDARPPVCKIMDYGKFKYEAAQKARESRKNQQQTVIKEQKLRPKIDDHDYETKKRNVVRFLEAGSKVKVTIMFRGREQSRPELGYRLLQRLGADVADLGFIETSPKQDGRNMTMVLAPHKGAKTRAKAQEAAQAAPAQAAPRPAASAAPTTESAPSAPAPGTGDAPSN
;
A
#
# COMPACT_ATOMS: atom_id res chain seq x y z
N MET A 1 14.00 -1.17 -13.98
CA MET A 1 15.36 -0.61 -14.04
C MET A 1 15.26 0.83 -13.60
N SER A 2 15.69 1.14 -12.39
CA SER A 2 15.79 2.53 -11.93
C SER A 2 16.97 3.14 -12.67
N ALA A 3 16.73 3.90 -13.74
CA ALA A 3 17.77 4.62 -14.44
C ALA A 3 18.35 5.64 -13.46
N GLU A 4 19.48 5.30 -12.84
CA GLU A 4 20.20 6.22 -11.97
C GLU A 4 20.72 7.36 -12.84
N THR A 5 20.23 8.57 -12.55
CA THR A 5 20.57 9.78 -13.30
C THR A 5 22.08 10.04 -13.17
N ARG A 6 22.77 10.13 -14.31
CA ARG A 6 24.20 10.45 -14.33
C ARG A 6 24.38 11.96 -14.13
N ILE A 7 25.42 12.33 -13.39
CA ILE A 7 25.71 13.72 -13.04
C ILE A 7 27.20 14.02 -13.26
N ASN A 8 27.50 15.28 -13.57
CA ASN A 8 28.84 15.83 -13.66
C ASN A 8 29.79 14.89 -14.45
N GLU A 9 30.89 14.46 -13.83
CA GLU A 9 31.91 13.59 -14.43
C GLU A 9 31.43 12.17 -14.78
N ARG A 10 30.24 11.76 -14.33
CA ARG A 10 29.65 10.47 -14.72
C ARG A 10 29.12 10.50 -16.17
N ILE A 11 29.02 11.68 -16.77
CA ILE A 11 28.63 11.89 -18.18
C ILE A 11 29.88 11.74 -19.05
N ARG A 12 29.96 10.65 -19.83
CA ARG A 12 31.14 10.31 -20.67
C ARG A 12 30.97 10.60 -22.16
N VAL A 13 29.97 11.39 -22.54
CA VAL A 13 29.76 11.76 -23.95
C VAL A 13 30.54 13.02 -24.31
N PRO A 14 30.95 13.19 -25.58
CA PRO A 14 31.72 14.37 -26.00
C PRO A 14 30.87 15.63 -26.15
N GLU A 15 29.64 15.48 -26.63
CA GLU A 15 28.71 16.58 -26.91
C GLU A 15 27.36 16.34 -26.21
N VAL A 16 26.80 17.40 -25.66
CA VAL A 16 25.52 17.39 -24.95
C VAL A 16 24.66 18.56 -25.38
N ARG A 17 23.35 18.36 -25.39
CA ARG A 17 22.40 19.45 -25.51
C ARG A 17 22.19 20.06 -24.12
N LEU A 18 22.66 21.28 -23.92
CA LEU A 18 22.63 21.98 -22.64
C LEU A 18 21.38 22.83 -22.47
N VAL A 19 20.76 22.69 -21.30
CA VAL A 19 19.69 23.56 -20.80
C VAL A 19 20.19 24.26 -19.54
N GLY A 20 20.12 25.59 -19.51
CA GLY A 20 20.50 26.41 -18.37
C GLY A 20 19.55 26.28 -17.18
N PRO A 21 19.93 26.86 -16.02
CA PRO A 21 19.20 26.71 -14.76
C PRO A 21 17.77 27.28 -14.81
N GLY A 22 17.55 28.36 -15.56
CA GLY A 22 16.23 28.96 -15.79
C GLY A 22 15.37 28.25 -16.85
N GLY A 23 15.88 27.18 -17.48
CA GLY A 23 15.21 26.53 -18.63
C GLY A 23 15.58 27.14 -19.99
N GLU A 24 16.57 28.02 -20.04
CA GLU A 24 17.14 28.53 -21.29
C GLU A 24 17.81 27.41 -22.08
N GLN A 25 17.61 27.38 -23.40
CA GLN A 25 18.24 26.39 -24.27
C GLN A 25 19.54 26.96 -24.83
N VAL A 26 20.69 26.51 -24.33
CA VAL A 26 22.02 26.95 -24.77
C VAL A 26 22.39 26.29 -26.12
N GLY A 27 21.84 25.09 -26.38
CA GLY A 27 22.08 24.36 -27.62
C GLY A 27 23.02 23.18 -27.44
N ILE A 28 23.74 22.80 -28.49
CA ILE A 28 24.71 21.69 -28.45
C ILE A 28 26.08 22.26 -28.09
N VAL A 29 26.64 21.80 -26.98
CA VAL A 29 27.95 22.22 -26.47
C VAL A 29 28.78 21.01 -26.08
N ARG A 30 30.09 21.20 -25.91
CA ARG A 30 30.95 20.16 -25.34
C ARG A 30 30.63 19.95 -23.86
N VAL A 31 30.82 18.73 -23.37
CA VAL A 31 30.62 18.42 -21.95
C VAL A 31 31.51 19.28 -21.04
N GLU A 32 32.74 19.58 -21.46
CA GLU A 32 33.67 20.43 -20.70
C GLU A 32 33.10 21.84 -20.47
N ASP A 33 32.52 22.45 -21.52
CA ASP A 33 31.88 23.77 -21.40
C ASP A 33 30.63 23.71 -20.51
N ALA A 34 29.83 22.65 -20.65
CA ALA A 34 28.66 22.43 -19.80
C ALA A 34 29.03 22.24 -18.33
N LEU A 35 30.13 21.54 -18.02
CA LEU A 35 30.64 21.35 -16.67
C LEU A 35 31.15 22.68 -16.09
N ARG A 36 31.88 23.47 -16.88
CA ARG A 36 32.34 24.79 -16.45
C ARG A 36 31.17 25.72 -16.11
N LEU A 37 30.15 25.77 -16.97
CA LEU A 37 28.94 26.57 -16.72
C LEU A 37 28.17 26.11 -15.47
N ALA A 38 28.16 24.81 -15.19
CA ALA A 38 27.56 24.27 -13.98
C ALA A 38 28.33 24.73 -12.72
N ILE A 39 29.67 24.68 -12.75
CA ILE A 39 30.55 25.15 -11.67
C ILE A 39 30.40 26.67 -11.45
N GLU A 40 30.38 27.46 -12.52
CA GLU A 40 30.19 28.93 -12.44
C GLU A 40 28.83 29.31 -11.83
N ALA A 41 27.83 28.45 -11.99
CA ALA A 41 26.50 28.65 -11.42
C ALA A 41 26.33 28.01 -10.03
N ASP A 42 27.37 27.39 -9.44
CA ASP A 42 27.31 26.60 -8.20
C ASP A 42 26.22 25.50 -8.23
N LEU A 43 25.98 24.90 -9.41
CA LEU A 43 24.95 23.88 -9.64
C LEU A 43 25.55 22.61 -10.28
N ASP A 44 24.77 21.54 -10.36
CA ASP A 44 25.20 20.29 -10.99
C ASP A 44 24.75 20.19 -12.45
N LEU A 45 25.58 19.55 -13.27
CA LEU A 45 25.20 19.11 -14.62
C LEU A 45 24.48 17.75 -14.52
N VAL A 46 23.18 17.74 -14.73
CA VAL A 46 22.34 16.53 -14.59
C VAL A 46 21.87 16.05 -15.97
N GLU A 47 22.11 14.78 -16.30
CA GLU A 47 21.65 14.15 -17.54
C GLU A 47 20.18 13.72 -17.40
N VAL A 48 19.24 14.49 -17.97
CA VAL A 48 17.79 14.25 -17.82
C VAL A 48 17.26 13.25 -18.86
N ALA A 49 17.84 13.25 -20.07
CA ALA A 49 17.44 12.35 -21.15
C ALA A 49 18.66 11.73 -21.83
N PRO A 50 19.06 10.51 -21.41
CA PRO A 50 20.19 9.78 -22.01
C PRO A 50 19.84 9.20 -23.40
N ASP A 51 18.56 8.98 -23.69
CA ASP A 51 18.11 8.33 -24.92
C ASP A 51 18.15 9.25 -26.16
N ALA A 52 18.37 10.56 -25.96
CA ALA A 52 18.48 11.53 -27.03
C ALA A 52 19.88 11.53 -27.67
N ARG A 53 19.97 11.86 -28.97
CA ARG A 53 21.23 12.09 -29.68
C ARG A 53 21.27 13.52 -30.22
N PRO A 54 22.07 14.44 -29.66
CA PRO A 54 22.91 14.31 -28.45
C PRO A 54 22.10 14.22 -27.14
N PRO A 55 22.64 13.62 -26.04
CA PRO A 55 21.97 13.55 -24.75
C PRO A 55 21.61 14.93 -24.19
N VAL A 56 20.50 15.02 -23.47
CA VAL A 56 20.04 16.30 -22.91
C VAL A 56 20.50 16.43 -21.45
N CYS A 57 21.36 17.41 -21.22
CA CYS A 57 21.86 17.77 -19.90
C CYS A 57 21.24 19.11 -19.47
N LYS A 58 20.86 19.19 -18.20
CA LYS A 58 20.31 20.41 -17.61
C LYS A 58 21.09 20.77 -16.36
N ILE A 59 21.45 22.04 -16.23
CA ILE A 59 22.10 22.58 -15.04
C ILE A 59 21.02 22.73 -13.96
N MET A 60 21.14 21.99 -12.86
CA MET A 60 20.21 22.04 -11.73
C MET A 60 20.82 21.45 -10.46
N ASP A 61 20.24 21.75 -9.30
CA ASP A 61 20.59 21.09 -8.04
C ASP A 61 20.11 19.64 -8.04
N TYR A 62 21.04 18.69 -8.03
CA TYR A 62 20.73 17.26 -8.03
C TYR A 62 20.07 16.79 -6.72
N GLY A 63 20.47 17.38 -5.58
CA GLY A 63 19.92 17.05 -4.27
C GLY A 63 18.43 17.37 -4.19
N LYS A 64 18.05 18.57 -4.63
CA LYS A 64 16.65 18.99 -4.71
C LYS A 64 15.85 18.14 -5.70
N PHE A 65 16.40 17.89 -6.89
CA PHE A 65 15.75 17.06 -7.90
C PHE A 65 15.49 15.63 -7.39
N LYS A 66 16.47 15.01 -6.73
CA LYS A 66 16.33 13.68 -6.14
C LYS A 66 15.26 13.65 -5.05
N TYR A 67 15.18 14.68 -4.22
CA TYR A 67 14.15 14.79 -3.19
C TYR A 67 12.75 14.92 -3.79
N GLU A 68 12.56 15.82 -4.75
CA GLU A 68 11.27 16.01 -5.43
C GLU A 68 10.85 14.76 -6.22
N ALA A 69 11.78 14.13 -6.94
CA ALA A 69 11.53 12.88 -7.64
C ALA A 69 11.17 11.74 -6.67
N ALA A 70 11.85 11.66 -5.52
CA ALA A 70 11.54 10.69 -4.47
C ALA A 70 10.17 10.96 -3.82
N GLN A 71 9.82 12.22 -3.57
CA GLN A 71 8.53 12.61 -3.03
C GLN A 71 7.41 12.30 -4.02
N LYS A 72 7.55 12.70 -5.28
CA LYS A 72 6.61 12.38 -6.35
C LYS A 72 6.47 10.87 -6.56
N ALA A 73 7.57 10.12 -6.47
CA ALA A 73 7.52 8.65 -6.54
C ALA A 73 6.80 8.05 -5.33
N ARG A 74 6.99 8.60 -4.11
CA ARG A 74 6.27 8.18 -2.91
C ARG A 74 4.78 8.52 -2.99
N GLU A 75 4.43 9.71 -3.45
CA GLU A 75 3.05 10.14 -3.67
C GLU A 75 2.36 9.29 -4.74
N SER A 76 3.05 9.05 -5.87
CA SER A 76 2.56 8.17 -6.93
C SER A 76 2.34 6.74 -6.41
N ARG A 77 3.28 6.18 -5.64
CA ARG A 77 3.12 4.85 -5.01
C ARG A 77 1.98 4.81 -4.00
N LYS A 78 1.77 5.88 -3.22
CA LYS A 78 0.65 5.98 -2.27
C LYS A 78 -0.70 6.10 -3.00
N ASN A 79 -0.74 6.88 -4.08
CA ASN A 79 -1.95 7.10 -4.88
C ASN A 79 -2.27 5.93 -5.81
N GLN A 80 -1.26 5.14 -6.18
CA GLN A 80 -1.43 3.87 -6.86
C GLN A 80 -2.07 2.88 -5.88
N GLN A 81 -3.40 2.85 -5.84
CA GLN A 81 -4.15 1.82 -5.13
C GLN A 81 -3.75 0.46 -5.68
N GLN A 82 -2.96 -0.30 -4.92
CA GLN A 82 -2.63 -1.67 -5.25
C GLN A 82 -3.94 -2.47 -5.28
N THR A 83 -4.36 -2.91 -6.46
CA THR A 83 -5.51 -3.80 -6.57
C THR A 83 -5.12 -5.15 -5.97
N VAL A 84 -5.42 -5.33 -4.68
CA VAL A 84 -5.16 -6.57 -3.97
C VAL A 84 -6.19 -7.62 -4.38
N ILE A 85 -5.73 -8.84 -4.63
CA ILE A 85 -6.61 -9.98 -4.83
C ILE A 85 -6.92 -10.57 -3.45
N LYS A 86 -8.19 -10.56 -3.05
CA LYS A 86 -8.67 -11.19 -1.83
C LYS A 86 -9.26 -12.55 -2.15
N GLU A 87 -8.86 -13.56 -1.38
CA GLU A 87 -9.36 -14.91 -1.55
C GLU A 87 -10.50 -15.18 -0.58
N GLN A 88 -11.64 -15.64 -1.10
CA GLN A 88 -12.77 -16.08 -0.29
C GLN A 88 -12.99 -17.57 -0.49
N LYS A 89 -12.78 -18.35 0.57
CA LYS A 89 -13.01 -19.80 0.55
C LYS A 89 -14.46 -20.11 0.95
N LEU A 90 -15.09 -21.01 0.21
CA LEU A 90 -16.46 -21.49 0.41
C LEU A 90 -16.49 -23.02 0.44
N ARG A 91 -17.52 -23.56 1.06
CA ARG A 91 -17.81 -25.01 1.06
C ARG A 91 -19.02 -25.30 0.16
N PRO A 92 -19.09 -26.48 -0.50
CA PRO A 92 -20.24 -26.86 -1.31
C PRO A 92 -21.55 -26.96 -0.53
N LYS A 93 -21.49 -27.34 0.76
CA LYS A 93 -22.62 -27.42 1.70
C LYS A 93 -22.53 -26.28 2.70
N ILE A 94 -22.77 -25.06 2.23
CA ILE A 94 -22.84 -23.88 3.07
C ILE A 94 -24.26 -23.71 3.61
N ASP A 95 -24.39 -23.27 4.86
CA ASP A 95 -25.66 -22.86 5.45
C ASP A 95 -26.07 -21.49 4.92
N ASP A 96 -27.37 -21.18 4.88
CA ASP A 96 -27.87 -19.89 4.38
C ASP A 96 -27.29 -18.69 5.17
N HIS A 97 -27.13 -18.82 6.49
CA HIS A 97 -26.57 -17.75 7.32
C HIS A 97 -25.06 -17.53 7.06
N ASP A 98 -24.30 -18.60 6.86
CA ASP A 98 -22.88 -18.49 6.48
C ASP A 98 -22.76 -17.90 5.07
N TYR A 99 -23.63 -18.30 4.12
CA TYR A 99 -23.65 -17.75 2.77
C TYR A 99 -23.84 -16.23 2.78
N GLU A 100 -24.79 -15.70 3.54
CA GLU A 100 -25.01 -14.26 3.66
C GLU A 100 -23.78 -13.52 4.22
N THR A 101 -23.12 -14.09 5.22
CA THR A 101 -21.90 -13.54 5.80
C THR A 101 -20.77 -13.47 4.77
N LYS A 102 -20.59 -14.54 3.98
CA LYS A 102 -19.57 -14.58 2.93
C LYS A 102 -19.92 -13.64 1.77
N LYS A 103 -21.19 -13.57 1.37
CA LYS A 103 -21.68 -12.59 0.37
C LYS A 103 -21.37 -11.16 0.81
N ARG A 104 -21.63 -10.81 2.07
CA ARG A 104 -21.30 -9.48 2.62
C ARG A 104 -19.80 -9.17 2.55
N ASN A 105 -18.95 -10.15 2.80
CA ASN A 105 -17.50 -9.97 2.66
C ASN A 105 -17.09 -9.76 1.20
N VAL A 106 -17.64 -10.54 0.27
CA VAL A 106 -17.40 -10.37 -1.18
C VAL A 106 -17.84 -8.98 -1.64
N VAL A 107 -19.04 -8.53 -1.23
CA VAL A 107 -19.57 -7.18 -1.47
C VAL A 107 -18.60 -6.12 -0.93
N ARG A 108 -18.17 -6.24 0.33
CA ARG A 108 -17.22 -5.30 0.95
C ARG A 108 -15.90 -5.22 0.19
N PHE A 109 -15.39 -6.34 -0.32
CA PHE A 109 -14.15 -6.35 -1.10
C PHE A 109 -14.30 -5.74 -2.49
N LEU A 110 -15.44 -5.98 -3.16
CA LEU A 110 -15.76 -5.34 -4.43
C LEU A 110 -15.98 -3.83 -4.26
N GLU A 111 -16.69 -3.42 -3.20
CA GLU A 111 -16.86 -2.02 -2.81
C GLU A 111 -15.54 -1.33 -2.47
N ALA A 112 -14.55 -2.06 -1.94
CA ALA A 112 -13.20 -1.55 -1.69
C ALA A 112 -12.31 -1.54 -2.95
N GLY A 113 -12.82 -2.00 -4.10
CA GLY A 113 -12.08 -2.01 -5.37
C GLY A 113 -11.05 -3.14 -5.48
N SER A 114 -11.13 -4.14 -4.60
CA SER A 114 -10.29 -5.33 -4.63
C SER A 114 -10.90 -6.40 -5.54
N LYS A 115 -10.06 -7.17 -6.22
CA LYS A 115 -10.51 -8.36 -6.96
C LYS A 115 -10.77 -9.48 -5.96
N VAL A 116 -11.81 -10.27 -6.16
CA VAL A 116 -12.16 -11.38 -5.27
C VAL A 116 -12.03 -12.70 -6.01
N LYS A 117 -11.13 -13.55 -5.52
CA LYS A 117 -11.01 -14.94 -5.96
C LYS A 117 -11.81 -15.82 -5.03
N VAL A 118 -12.97 -16.27 -5.49
CA VAL A 118 -13.82 -17.21 -4.74
C VAL A 118 -13.35 -18.62 -5.04
N THR A 119 -13.04 -19.40 -4.01
CA THR A 119 -12.57 -20.79 -4.15
C THR A 119 -13.48 -21.72 -3.36
N ILE A 120 -14.12 -22.66 -4.05
CA ILE A 120 -14.84 -23.78 -3.44
C ILE A 120 -13.88 -24.96 -3.36
N MET A 121 -13.73 -25.54 -2.17
CA MET A 121 -12.94 -26.76 -1.99
C MET A 121 -13.90 -27.96 -1.92
N PHE A 122 -13.75 -28.91 -2.83
CA PHE A 122 -14.49 -30.16 -2.78
C PHE A 122 -13.77 -31.17 -1.88
N ARG A 123 -14.48 -31.89 -1.01
CA ARG A 123 -13.88 -32.92 -0.16
C ARG A 123 -14.42 -34.31 -0.51
N GLY A 124 -13.51 -35.25 -0.75
CA GLY A 124 -13.83 -36.66 -0.94
C GLY A 124 -14.82 -36.89 -2.09
N ARG A 125 -15.96 -37.52 -1.78
CA ARG A 125 -17.01 -37.91 -2.72
C ARG A 125 -17.70 -36.73 -3.43
N GLU A 126 -17.51 -35.50 -2.93
CA GLU A 126 -18.10 -34.28 -3.51
C GLU A 126 -17.43 -33.84 -4.81
N GLN A 127 -16.25 -34.37 -5.15
CA GLN A 127 -15.61 -34.15 -6.47
C GLN A 127 -16.45 -34.69 -7.63
N SER A 128 -17.33 -35.67 -7.37
CA SER A 128 -18.26 -36.22 -8.36
C SER A 128 -19.46 -35.31 -8.66
N ARG A 129 -19.67 -34.24 -7.88
CA ARG A 129 -20.80 -33.31 -8.03
C ARG A 129 -20.32 -31.85 -8.16
N PRO A 130 -19.60 -31.50 -9.24
CA PRO A 130 -19.19 -30.11 -9.49
C PRO A 130 -20.40 -29.17 -9.71
N GLU A 131 -21.54 -29.72 -10.14
CA GLU A 131 -22.78 -28.96 -10.39
C GLU A 131 -23.25 -28.14 -9.18
N LEU A 132 -23.13 -28.68 -7.96
CA LEU A 132 -23.57 -27.99 -6.74
C LEU A 132 -22.73 -26.73 -6.50
N GLY A 133 -21.41 -26.83 -6.68
CA GLY A 133 -20.55 -25.67 -6.57
C GLY A 133 -20.78 -24.67 -7.70
N TYR A 134 -21.07 -25.15 -8.93
CA TYR A 134 -21.29 -24.29 -10.09
C TYR A 134 -22.55 -23.44 -9.87
N ARG A 135 -23.64 -24.05 -9.43
CA ARG A 135 -24.88 -23.35 -9.08
C ARG A 135 -24.67 -22.32 -7.96
N LEU A 136 -23.85 -22.64 -6.95
CA LEU A 136 -23.54 -21.71 -5.87
C LEU A 136 -22.74 -20.50 -6.37
N LEU A 137 -21.74 -20.71 -7.22
CA LEU A 137 -20.96 -19.62 -7.82
C LEU A 137 -21.81 -18.78 -8.78
N GLN A 138 -22.70 -19.42 -9.54
CA GLN A 138 -23.62 -18.71 -10.43
C GLN A 138 -24.62 -17.86 -9.65
N ARG A 139 -25.18 -18.37 -8.54
CA ARG A 139 -26.03 -17.61 -7.62
C ARG A 139 -25.28 -16.42 -7.03
N LEU A 140 -24.06 -16.65 -6.55
CA LEU A 140 -23.21 -15.58 -6.00
C LEU A 140 -22.87 -14.53 -7.06
N GLY A 141 -22.60 -14.96 -8.30
CA GLY A 141 -22.32 -14.07 -9.43
C GLY A 141 -23.51 -13.21 -9.81
N ALA A 142 -24.73 -13.76 -9.81
CA ALA A 142 -25.96 -13.02 -10.05
C ALA A 142 -26.23 -12.00 -8.91
N ASP A 143 -26.05 -12.43 -7.67
CA ASP A 143 -26.22 -11.62 -6.46
C ASP A 143 -25.26 -10.41 -6.37
N VAL A 144 -24.10 -10.48 -7.02
CA VAL A 144 -23.07 -9.43 -7.02
C VAL A 144 -22.91 -8.75 -8.39
N ALA A 145 -23.79 -9.05 -9.35
CA ALA A 145 -23.74 -8.49 -10.71
C ALA A 145 -23.88 -6.95 -10.72
N ASP A 146 -24.54 -6.39 -9.71
CA ASP A 146 -24.72 -4.95 -9.53
C ASP A 146 -23.41 -4.22 -9.15
N LEU A 147 -22.49 -4.91 -8.48
CA LEU A 147 -21.26 -4.33 -7.93
C LEU A 147 -20.00 -4.76 -8.70
N GLY A 148 -20.05 -5.90 -9.37
CA GLY A 148 -18.93 -6.44 -10.13
C GLY A 148 -19.34 -7.28 -11.32
N PHE A 149 -18.35 -7.62 -12.15
CA PHE A 149 -18.49 -8.55 -13.25
C PHE A 149 -17.59 -9.77 -13.04
N ILE A 150 -17.95 -10.87 -13.69
CA ILE A 150 -17.17 -12.10 -13.68
C ILE A 150 -16.01 -11.93 -14.66
N GLU A 151 -14.79 -11.82 -14.14
CA GLU A 151 -13.56 -11.75 -14.96
C GLU A 151 -13.16 -13.15 -15.43
N THR A 152 -13.23 -14.13 -14.53
CA THR A 152 -12.99 -15.54 -14.84
C THR A 152 -14.19 -16.36 -14.40
N SER A 153 -14.88 -16.96 -15.37
CA SER A 153 -16.00 -17.88 -15.14
C SER A 153 -15.59 -19.05 -14.22
N PRO A 154 -16.55 -19.69 -13.53
CA PRO A 154 -16.27 -20.85 -12.68
C PRO A 154 -15.49 -21.92 -13.43
N LYS A 155 -14.23 -22.15 -13.03
CA LYS A 155 -13.36 -23.19 -13.58
C LYS A 155 -12.97 -24.16 -12.48
N GLN A 156 -13.10 -25.45 -12.78
CA GLN A 156 -12.63 -26.51 -11.91
C GLN A 156 -11.11 -26.67 -12.07
N ASP A 157 -10.39 -26.48 -10.97
CA ASP A 157 -8.95 -26.64 -10.83
C ASP A 157 -8.69 -27.82 -9.87
N GLY A 158 -8.83 -29.03 -10.41
CA GLY A 158 -8.73 -30.29 -9.68
C GLY A 158 -9.75 -30.44 -8.55
N ARG A 159 -9.26 -30.40 -7.30
CA ARG A 159 -10.07 -30.47 -6.07
C ARG A 159 -10.79 -29.16 -5.75
N ASN A 160 -10.38 -28.06 -6.37
CA ASN A 160 -10.90 -26.75 -6.12
C ASN A 160 -11.70 -26.28 -7.33
N MET A 161 -12.66 -25.40 -7.12
CA MET A 161 -13.26 -24.63 -8.21
C MET A 161 -13.17 -23.16 -7.88
N THR A 162 -12.69 -22.39 -8.85
CA THR A 162 -12.38 -20.99 -8.65
C THR A 162 -13.18 -20.12 -9.62
N MET A 163 -13.57 -18.95 -9.13
CA MET A 163 -14.19 -17.88 -9.90
C MET A 163 -13.53 -16.57 -9.47
N VAL A 164 -13.24 -15.69 -10.43
CA VAL A 164 -12.67 -14.37 -10.15
C VAL A 164 -13.69 -13.30 -10.50
N LEU A 165 -14.03 -12.49 -9.50
CA LEU A 165 -14.91 -11.34 -9.62
C LEU A 165 -14.06 -10.07 -9.61
N ALA A 166 -14.33 -9.19 -10.55
CA ALA A 166 -13.74 -7.87 -10.63
C ALA A 166 -14.82 -6.81 -10.35
N PRO A 167 -14.50 -5.73 -9.62
CA PRO A 167 -15.46 -4.66 -9.40
C PRO A 167 -15.72 -3.90 -10.70
N HIS A 168 -16.96 -3.43 -10.90
CA HIS A 168 -17.27 -2.55 -12.03
C HIS A 168 -16.46 -1.26 -11.91
N LYS A 169 -15.84 -0.82 -13.01
CA LYS A 169 -15.14 0.47 -13.05
C LYS A 169 -16.17 1.61 -13.04
N GLY A 170 -16.76 1.88 -11.87
CA GLY A 170 -17.82 2.87 -11.69
C GLY A 170 -17.77 3.54 -10.30
N ALA A 171 -17.02 4.65 -10.23
CA ALA A 171 -17.23 5.88 -9.46
C ALA A 171 -17.66 5.91 -7.96
N LYS A 172 -18.27 4.90 -7.34
CA LYS A 172 -18.73 4.98 -5.93
C LYS A 172 -17.76 4.37 -4.91
N THR A 173 -16.88 3.48 -5.35
CA THR A 173 -15.75 2.94 -4.57
C THR A 173 -14.62 3.95 -4.37
N ARG A 174 -14.38 4.82 -5.36
CA ARG A 174 -13.26 5.78 -5.31
C ARG A 174 -13.45 6.86 -4.24
N ALA A 175 -14.68 7.35 -4.05
CA ALA A 175 -14.97 8.37 -3.03
C ALA A 175 -14.95 7.79 -1.61
N LYS A 176 -15.60 6.65 -1.36
CA LYS A 176 -15.72 6.08 0.00
C LYS A 176 -14.42 5.43 0.50
N ALA A 177 -13.59 4.89 -0.40
CA ALA A 177 -12.25 4.40 -0.05
C ALA A 177 -11.26 5.55 0.21
N GLN A 178 -11.43 6.70 -0.45
CA GLN A 178 -10.67 7.92 -0.14
C GLN A 178 -11.09 8.53 1.19
N GLU A 179 -12.38 8.54 1.50
CA GLU A 179 -12.95 9.07 2.75
C GLU A 179 -12.57 8.20 3.97
N ALA A 180 -12.63 6.86 3.82
CA ALA A 180 -12.20 5.93 4.87
C ALA A 180 -10.67 5.95 5.09
N ALA A 181 -9.88 6.26 4.07
CA ALA A 181 -8.44 6.46 4.19
C ALA A 181 -8.08 7.84 4.80
N GLN A 182 -8.93 8.86 4.62
CA GLN A 182 -8.74 10.19 5.21
C GLN A 182 -9.26 10.30 6.65
N ALA A 183 -10.22 9.48 7.07
CA ALA A 183 -10.77 9.47 8.43
C ALA A 183 -9.89 8.73 9.48
N ALA A 184 -8.75 8.15 9.07
CA ALA A 184 -7.90 7.33 9.95
C ALA A 184 -6.48 7.89 10.20
N PRO A 185 -6.32 9.17 10.60
CA PRO A 185 -5.20 9.51 11.46
C PRO A 185 -5.65 10.40 12.64
N ALA A 186 -6.17 9.80 13.71
CA ALA A 186 -6.39 10.55 14.97
C ALA A 186 -6.34 9.72 16.28
N GLN A 187 -6.01 8.44 16.26
CA GLN A 187 -5.92 7.64 17.50
C GLN A 187 -4.66 6.77 17.54
N ALA A 188 -3.51 7.42 17.56
CA ALA A 188 -2.26 6.84 18.06
C ALA A 188 -1.35 7.95 18.59
N ALA A 189 -1.83 8.69 19.60
CA ALA A 189 -0.95 9.46 20.47
C ALA A 189 -0.36 8.50 21.54
N PRO A 190 0.96 8.48 21.74
CA PRO A 190 1.59 7.64 22.75
C PRO A 190 1.31 8.20 24.14
N ARG A 191 0.87 7.34 25.06
CA ARG A 191 0.74 7.67 26.49
C ARG A 191 2.13 8.05 27.03
N PRO A 192 2.28 9.15 27.80
CA PRO A 192 3.56 9.53 28.35
C PRO A 192 3.97 8.57 29.47
N ALA A 193 5.27 8.29 29.50
CA ALA A 193 5.95 7.44 30.47
C ALA A 193 5.73 7.93 31.91
N ALA A 194 5.18 7.05 32.75
CA ALA A 194 5.27 7.19 34.19
C ALA A 194 6.63 6.64 34.66
N SER A 195 7.52 7.56 35.02
CA SER A 195 8.73 7.32 35.78
C SER A 195 8.38 7.17 37.26
N ALA A 196 8.65 6.00 37.85
CA ALA A 196 9.04 5.89 39.26
C ALA A 196 9.79 4.58 39.49
N ALA A 197 10.97 4.72 40.07
CA ALA A 197 12.04 3.74 40.24
C ALA A 197 11.73 2.63 41.27
N PRO A 198 12.59 1.59 41.37
CA PRO A 198 12.38 0.38 42.16
C PRO A 198 13.08 0.39 43.53
N THR A 199 12.97 -0.76 44.21
CA THR A 199 13.90 -1.41 45.18
C THR A 199 13.59 -1.35 46.71
N THR A 200 13.27 -2.56 47.21
CA THR A 200 13.76 -3.27 48.43
C THR A 200 13.48 -2.78 49.87
N GLU A 201 12.81 -3.70 50.59
CA GLU A 201 13.30 -4.40 51.81
C GLU A 201 13.41 -3.61 53.13
N SER A 202 12.56 -3.98 54.11
CA SER A 202 12.96 -4.49 55.45
C SER A 202 11.77 -4.51 56.42
N ALA A 203 11.63 -5.62 57.15
CA ALA A 203 10.70 -5.81 58.28
C ALA A 203 11.29 -5.22 59.60
N PRO A 204 10.80 -5.61 60.80
CA PRO A 204 9.74 -4.98 61.60
C PRO A 204 10.26 -4.37 62.93
N SER A 205 9.46 -3.53 63.61
CA SER A 205 9.67 -3.22 65.05
C SER A 205 8.37 -2.71 65.71
N ALA A 206 7.97 -3.42 66.76
CA ALA A 206 7.06 -2.95 67.82
C ALA A 206 7.81 -1.99 68.79
N PRO A 207 7.26 -1.51 69.94
CA PRO A 207 5.91 -1.64 70.51
C PRO A 207 5.28 -0.32 71.06
N ALA A 208 4.09 -0.45 71.66
CA ALA A 208 3.26 0.55 72.37
C ALA A 208 3.93 1.16 73.64
N PRO A 209 3.31 2.16 74.36
CA PRO A 209 2.17 1.88 75.26
C PRO A 209 1.15 3.03 75.52
N GLY A 210 0.01 2.65 76.15
CA GLY A 210 -0.85 3.49 77.01
C GLY A 210 -1.91 4.35 76.30
N THR A 211 -3.17 4.49 76.72
CA THR A 211 -3.82 4.31 78.03
C THR A 211 -5.35 4.38 77.82
N GLY A 212 -6.17 3.66 78.59
CA GLY A 212 -7.61 3.97 78.68
C GLY A 212 -8.55 2.84 79.15
N ASP A 213 -8.48 2.52 80.45
CA ASP A 213 -9.58 2.28 81.41
C ASP A 213 -10.86 1.47 81.07
N ALA A 214 -10.97 0.29 81.71
CA ALA A 214 -12.05 -0.26 82.59
C ALA A 214 -13.54 -0.32 82.13
N PRO A 215 -14.48 -1.04 82.82
CA PRO A 215 -14.38 -1.88 84.03
C PRO A 215 -15.14 -3.25 84.01
N SER A 216 -15.13 -3.92 85.19
CA SER A 216 -16.00 -5.03 85.68
C SER A 216 -15.80 -6.42 85.09
N ASN A 217 -15.71 -7.52 85.85
CA ASN A 217 -16.22 -7.90 87.17
C ASN A 217 -15.25 -8.93 87.82
#